data_AF-A0A8H4F3D6-F1
#
_entry.id   AF-A0A8H4F3D6-F1
#
_cell.length_a   1.000
_cell.length_b   1.000
_cell.length_c   1.000
_cell.angle_alpha   90.00
_cell.angle_beta   90.00
_cell.angle_gamma   90.00
#
_symmetry.space_group_name_H-M   'P 1'
#
loop_
_entity.id
_entity.type
_entity.pdbx_description
1 polymer ?
#
loop_
_entity_poly.entity_id
_entity_poly.type
_entity_poly.pdbx_seq_one_letter_code
_entity_poly.pdbx_strand_id
1 'polypeptide(L)'
;MADWQKEGWLHIGDERNPPAWGRINFPEDIIGSVELDNGKIKEGSYQPMPAHRIITNNGLFQLSEPLTKCVVEAAKKAAAS
;
A
#
# COMPACT_ATOMS: atom_id res chain seq x y z
N MET A 1 6.74 -10.95 10.18
CA MET A 1 7.42 -10.29 9.04
C MET A 1 7.99 -8.92 9.40
N ALA A 2 8.07 -8.52 10.68
CA ALA A 2 8.46 -7.17 11.12
C ALA A 2 9.89 -7.06 11.70
N ASP A 3 10.67 -8.16 11.77
CA ASP A 3 11.97 -8.16 12.48
C ASP A 3 13.19 -7.89 11.59
N TRP A 4 13.05 -7.87 10.26
CA TRP A 4 14.21 -7.88 9.34
C TRP A 4 14.45 -6.54 8.63
N GLN A 5 13.40 -5.75 8.40
CA GLN A 5 13.49 -4.48 7.69
C GLN A 5 13.18 -3.33 8.67
N LYS A 6 14.22 -2.90 9.38
CA LYS A 6 14.13 -1.81 10.37
C LYS A 6 14.20 -0.43 9.73
N GLU A 7 14.77 -0.34 8.54
CA GLU A 7 14.98 0.91 7.81
C GLU A 7 14.61 0.73 6.33
N GLY A 8 14.24 1.81 5.65
CA GLY A 8 14.07 1.86 4.19
C GLY A 8 12.62 2.04 3.74
N TRP A 9 12.32 1.67 2.50
CA TRP A 9 10.97 1.86 1.93
C TRP A 9 10.14 0.58 1.96
N LEU A 10 8.89 0.71 2.37
CA LEU A 10 7.88 -0.33 2.31
C LEU A 10 6.87 0.02 1.21
N HIS A 11 6.69 -0.89 0.26
CA HIS A 11 5.73 -0.75 -0.83
C HIS A 11 4.37 -1.31 -0.42
N ILE A 12 3.31 -0.55 -0.67
CA ILE A 12 1.93 -0.98 -0.52
C ILE A 12 1.50 -1.56 -1.87
N GLY A 13 1.45 -2.89 -1.95
CA GLY A 13 1.06 -3.60 -3.16
C GLY A 13 -0.44 -3.57 -3.42
N ASP A 14 -0.79 -3.62 -4.69
CA ASP A 14 -2.14 -3.87 -5.17
C ASP A 14 -2.39 -5.39 -5.29
N GLU A 15 -3.39 -5.90 -4.59
CA GLU A 15 -3.69 -7.33 -4.56
C GLU A 15 -4.39 -7.85 -5.83
N ARG A 16 -4.72 -6.97 -6.80
CA ARG A 16 -5.19 -7.40 -8.13
C ARG A 16 -4.17 -8.29 -8.86
N ASN A 17 -2.88 -8.04 -8.65
CA ASN A 17 -1.79 -8.74 -9.32
C ASN A 17 -0.62 -8.96 -8.34
N PRO A 18 -0.73 -9.93 -7.42
CA PRO A 18 0.31 -10.19 -6.43
C PRO A 18 1.59 -10.69 -7.11
N PRO A 19 2.78 -10.27 -6.65
CA PRO A 19 4.03 -10.68 -7.25
C PRO A 19 4.31 -12.14 -6.93
N ALA A 20 5.20 -12.76 -7.73
CA ALA A 20 5.76 -14.05 -7.38
C ALA A 20 6.47 -13.99 -6.02
N TRP A 21 6.48 -15.11 -5.29
CA TRP A 21 7.07 -15.20 -3.95
C TRP A 21 8.51 -14.65 -3.92
N GLY A 22 8.78 -13.75 -2.98
CA GLY A 22 10.08 -13.10 -2.82
C GLY A 22 10.40 -11.99 -3.82
N ARG A 23 9.44 -11.57 -4.67
CA ARG A 23 9.59 -10.41 -5.56
C ARG A 23 8.78 -9.21 -5.08
N ILE A 24 9.27 -8.04 -5.45
CA ILE A 24 8.54 -6.77 -5.32
C ILE A 24 7.53 -6.68 -6.48
N ASN A 25 6.38 -6.03 -6.23
CA ASN A 25 5.38 -5.69 -7.24
C ASN A 25 5.98 -4.88 -8.40
N PHE A 26 5.37 -4.97 -9.58
CA PHE A 26 5.65 -4.02 -10.65
C PHE A 26 5.20 -2.61 -10.26
N PRO A 27 5.82 -1.53 -10.79
CA PRO A 27 5.43 -0.16 -10.45
C PRO A 27 3.93 0.14 -10.61
N GLU A 28 3.27 -0.42 -11.62
CA GLU A 28 1.83 -0.28 -11.85
C GLU A 28 0.96 -0.97 -10.79
N ASP A 29 1.52 -1.95 -10.07
CA ASP A 29 0.89 -2.74 -9.03
C ASP A 29 1.34 -2.32 -7.61
N ILE A 30 2.01 -1.17 -7.49
CA ILE A 30 2.33 -0.54 -6.20
C ILE A 30 1.45 0.69 -6.07
N ILE A 31 0.62 0.78 -5.03
CA ILE A 31 -0.24 1.94 -4.79
C ILE A 31 0.59 3.14 -4.33
N GLY A 32 1.54 2.87 -3.44
CA GLY A 32 2.44 3.87 -2.89
C GLY A 32 3.49 3.24 -2.00
N SER A 33 4.36 4.08 -1.47
CA SER A 33 5.44 3.67 -0.57
C SER A 33 5.48 4.52 0.67
N VAL A 34 5.91 3.94 1.78
CA VAL A 34 6.17 4.64 3.04
C VAL A 34 7.58 4.36 3.51
N GLU A 35 8.17 5.31 4.22
CA GLU A 35 9.48 5.14 4.83
C GLU A 35 9.34 4.46 6.20
N LEU A 36 10.22 3.51 6.48
CA LEU A 36 10.39 2.85 7.76
C LEU A 36 11.61 3.45 8.45
N ASP A 37 11.40 3.84 9.70
CA ASP A 37 12.43 4.30 10.64
C ASP A 37 12.29 3.46 11.92
N ASN A 38 13.35 2.73 12.27
CA ASN A 38 13.39 1.80 13.39
C ASN A 38 12.19 0.82 13.45
N GLY A 39 11.78 0.30 12.29
CA GLY A 39 10.68 -0.66 12.14
C GLY A 39 9.29 -0.04 12.28
N LYS A 40 9.19 1.28 12.35
CA LYS A 40 7.93 2.03 12.39
C LYS A 40 7.74 2.81 11.10
N ILE A 41 6.50 2.95 10.67
CA ILE A 41 6.16 3.84 9.56
C ILE A 41 6.42 5.28 10.01
N LYS A 42 7.26 6.00 9.27
CA LYS A 42 7.49 7.42 9.47
C LYS A 42 6.28 8.20 8.99
N GLU A 43 5.64 8.95 9.88
CA GLU A 43 4.44 9.72 9.55
C GLU A 43 4.74 10.76 8.46
N GLY A 44 3.78 10.98 7.55
CA GLY A 44 3.93 11.93 6.43
C GLY A 44 4.88 11.47 5.31
N SER A 45 5.49 10.28 5.41
CA SER A 45 6.40 9.76 4.39
C SER A 45 5.71 9.13 3.17
N TYR A 46 4.37 9.07 3.16
CA TYR A 46 3.63 8.44 2.07
C TYR A 46 3.91 9.12 0.72
N GLN A 47 4.35 8.31 -0.24
CA GLN A 47 4.55 8.72 -1.63
C GLN A 47 3.69 7.85 -2.55
N PRO A 48 2.75 8.44 -3.31
CA PRO A 48 1.96 7.69 -4.27
C PRO A 48 2.84 7.23 -5.44
N MET A 49 2.53 6.08 -6.00
CA MET A 49 3.24 5.58 -7.18
C MET A 49 2.67 6.20 -8.46
N PRO A 50 3.46 6.96 -9.26
CA PRO A 50 2.92 7.65 -10.44
C PRO A 50 2.37 6.72 -11.53
N ALA A 51 2.87 5.49 -11.58
CA ALA A 51 2.47 4.47 -12.54
C ALA A 51 1.14 3.78 -12.18
N HIS A 52 0.70 3.84 -10.92
CA HIS A 52 -0.51 3.15 -10.48
C HIS A 52 -1.78 3.80 -11.02
N ARG A 53 -2.80 2.96 -11.24
CA ARG A 53 -4.14 3.38 -11.65
C ARG A 53 -5.17 2.67 -10.79
N ILE A 54 -6.12 3.44 -10.27
CA ILE A 54 -7.23 2.95 -9.43
C ILE A 54 -8.05 1.89 -10.16
N ILE A 55 -8.24 2.05 -11.48
CA ILE A 55 -8.98 1.11 -12.34
C ILE A 55 -8.09 0.74 -13.51
N THR A 56 -7.98 -0.56 -13.77
CA THR A 56 -7.27 -1.13 -14.93
C THR A 56 -8.14 -2.20 -15.59
N ASN A 57 -7.61 -2.87 -16.62
CA ASN A 57 -8.27 -4.05 -17.20
C ASN A 57 -8.41 -5.22 -16.20
N ASN A 58 -7.66 -5.20 -15.09
CA ASN A 58 -7.77 -6.18 -14.00
C ASN A 58 -8.82 -5.77 -12.95
N GLY A 59 -9.61 -4.72 -13.20
CA GLY A 59 -10.68 -4.24 -12.32
C GLY A 59 -10.24 -3.10 -11.40
N LEU A 60 -10.99 -2.92 -10.31
CA LEU A 60 -10.72 -1.93 -9.26
C LEU A 60 -9.57 -2.39 -8.37
N PHE A 61 -8.69 -1.47 -7.95
CA PHE A 61 -7.60 -1.72 -7.01
C PHE A 61 -8.06 -2.52 -5.79
N GLN A 62 -7.18 -3.41 -5.32
CA GLN A 62 -7.45 -4.22 -4.15
C GLN A 62 -6.34 -3.99 -3.12
N LEU A 63 -6.75 -3.78 -1.88
CA LEU A 63 -5.88 -3.70 -0.72
C LEU A 63 -6.05 -4.97 0.10
N SER A 64 -5.02 -5.33 0.86
CA SER A 64 -5.14 -6.38 1.87
C SER A 64 -6.32 -6.12 2.80
N GLU A 65 -6.92 -7.20 3.31
CA GLU A 65 -8.07 -7.13 4.20
C GLU A 65 -7.90 -6.10 5.36
N PRO A 66 -6.78 -6.06 6.11
CA PRO A 66 -6.62 -5.05 7.17
C PRO A 66 -6.58 -3.62 6.64
N LEU A 67 -5.90 -3.37 5.51
CA LEU A 67 -5.83 -2.03 4.90
C LEU A 67 -7.19 -1.59 4.36
N THR A 68 -7.92 -2.51 3.72
CA THR A 68 -9.29 -2.25 3.25
C THR A 68 -10.19 -1.81 4.41
N LYS A 69 -10.13 -2.50 5.56
CA LYS A 69 -10.89 -2.11 6.77
C LYS A 69 -10.51 -0.70 7.23
N CYS A 70 -9.22 -0.38 7.29
CA CYS A 70 -8.76 0.95 7.68
C CYS A 70 -9.30 2.05 6.74
N VAL A 71 -9.25 1.84 5.43
CA VAL A 71 -9.73 2.80 4.44
C VAL A 71 -11.24 2.99 4.54
N VAL A 72 -12.02 1.91 4.69
CA VAL A 72 -13.47 1.98 4.86
C VAL A 72 -13.84 2.77 6.13
N GLU A 73 -13.17 2.51 7.25
CA GLU A 73 -13.41 3.24 8.50
C GLU A 73 -13.01 4.71 8.40
N ALA A 74 -11.89 5.02 7.73
CA ALA A 74 -11.49 6.40 7.46
C ALA A 74 -12.50 7.13 6.56
N ALA A 75 -13.00 6.46 5.52
CA ALA A 75 -14.00 7.02 4.62
C ALA A 75 -15.33 7.30 5.33
N LYS A 76 -15.79 6.39 6.20
CA LYS A 76 -16.98 6.62 7.03
C LYS A 76 -16.82 7.86 7.93
N LYS A 77 -15.64 8.03 8.54
CA LYS A 77 -15.35 9.21 9.38
C LYS A 77 -15.35 10.50 8.56
N ALA A 78 -14.73 10.49 7.38
CA ALA A 78 -14.69 11.65 6.49
C ALA A 78 -16.07 12.01 5.91
N ALA A 79 -16.96 11.03 5.72
CA ALA A 79 -18.33 11.28 5.26
C ALA A 79 -19.25 11.83 6.37
N ALA A 80 -18.86 11.65 7.64
CA ALA A 80 -19.61 12.14 8.80
C ALA A 80 -19.16 13.54 9.27
N SER A 81 -18.08 14.08 8.70
CA SER A 81 -17.53 15.42 8.96
C SER A 81 -17.92 16.40 7.85
#